data_AF-A0A930A2M9-F1
#
_entry.id   AF-A0A930A2M9-F1
#
_cell.length_a   1.000
_cell.length_b   1.000
_cell.length_c   1.000
_cell.angle_alpha   90.00
_cell.angle_beta   90.00
_cell.angle_gamma   90.00
#
_symmetry.space_group_name_H-M   'P 1'
#
loop_
_entity.id
_entity.type
_entity.pdbx_description
1 polymer ?
#
loop_
_entity_poly.entity_id
_entity_poly.type
_entity_poly.pdbx_seq_one_letter_code
_entity_poly.pdbx_strand_id
1 'polypeptide(L)'
;MNTITKEIILERLNRFKNRVDELGGTTSKIVCKEVATEEEVSNLEKEWGYKLPDDFRWVLLNVSSHLEFFWNLYREEEELLELPKELVEIFSGNLYFGIDTILSCEESRKDWIDICYPDYNNPYDKIFHNKLAFQKVSNGDLFAIDLEEESYGKIVYLSHDGSDMHGYVMANSFQEFLDEYTQIGCVGGEDWQWEAFTNNRATPIDASCENAKKWLEIMFKCN
;
A
#
# COMPACT_ATOMS: atom_id res chain seq x y z
N MET A 1 -6.51 -18.52 6.73
CA MET A 1 -6.05 -17.69 5.60
C MET A 1 -5.08 -18.53 4.80
N ASN A 2 -5.21 -18.55 3.49
CA ASN A 2 -4.13 -19.07 2.64
C ASN A 2 -3.00 -18.04 2.68
N THR A 3 -1.76 -18.49 2.91
CA THR A 3 -0.58 -17.63 2.84
C THR A 3 -0.50 -17.00 1.45
N ILE A 4 -0.41 -15.68 1.37
CA ILE A 4 -0.24 -14.97 0.10
C ILE A 4 1.09 -15.38 -0.54
N THR A 5 1.10 -15.68 -1.85
CA THR A 5 2.31 -16.08 -2.57
C THR A 5 2.67 -15.08 -3.66
N LYS A 6 3.94 -15.11 -4.08
CA LYS A 6 4.44 -14.33 -5.23
C LYS A 6 3.58 -14.54 -6.48
N GLU A 7 3.18 -15.78 -6.74
CA GLU A 7 2.39 -16.16 -7.92
C GLU A 7 1.00 -15.54 -7.88
N ILE A 8 0.30 -15.60 -6.73
CA ILE A 8 -1.03 -15.02 -6.57
C ILE A 8 -0.98 -13.49 -6.75
N ILE A 9 0.02 -12.84 -6.15
CA ILE A 9 0.22 -11.40 -6.30
C ILE A 9 0.45 -11.08 -7.77
N LEU A 10 1.42 -11.72 -8.43
CA LEU A 10 1.73 -11.44 -9.83
C LEU A 10 0.56 -11.73 -10.77
N GLU A 11 -0.24 -12.77 -10.52
CA GLU A 11 -1.45 -13.04 -11.28
C GLU A 11 -2.42 -11.85 -11.22
N ARG A 12 -2.70 -11.35 -10.00
CA ARG A 12 -3.60 -10.21 -9.78
C ARG A 12 -3.05 -8.94 -10.42
N LEU A 13 -1.77 -8.62 -10.21
CA LEU A 13 -1.14 -7.44 -10.79
C LEU A 13 -1.14 -7.49 -12.32
N ASN A 14 -0.80 -8.63 -12.93
CA ASN A 14 -0.85 -8.79 -14.39
C ASN A 14 -2.28 -8.67 -14.92
N ARG A 15 -3.28 -9.19 -14.21
CA ARG A 15 -4.68 -9.05 -14.60
C ARG A 15 -5.10 -7.58 -14.69
N PHE A 16 -4.78 -6.77 -13.69
CA PHE A 16 -5.05 -5.32 -13.72
C PHE A 16 -4.23 -4.62 -14.79
N LYS A 17 -2.93 -4.92 -14.88
CA LYS A 17 -2.05 -4.36 -15.90
C LYS A 17 -2.61 -4.57 -17.31
N ASN A 18 -2.91 -5.82 -17.67
CA ASN A 18 -3.43 -6.16 -18.99
C ASN A 18 -4.75 -5.45 -19.27
N ARG A 19 -5.62 -5.35 -18.26
CA ARG A 19 -6.90 -4.68 -18.44
C ARG A 19 -6.77 -3.17 -18.64
N VAL A 20 -5.90 -2.51 -17.88
CA VAL A 20 -5.64 -1.08 -18.07
C VAL A 20 -5.02 -0.83 -19.45
N ASP A 21 -4.09 -1.69 -19.90
CA ASP A 21 -3.53 -1.60 -21.26
C ASP A 21 -4.60 -1.75 -22.35
N GLU A 22 -5.55 -2.68 -22.20
CA GLU A 22 -6.69 -2.86 -23.13
C GLU A 22 -7.61 -1.64 -23.21
N LEU A 23 -7.79 -0.93 -22.09
CA LEU A 23 -8.58 0.30 -22.02
C LEU A 23 -7.82 1.50 -22.62
N GLY A 24 -6.52 1.35 -22.91
CA GLY A 24 -5.66 2.43 -23.40
C GLY A 24 -5.11 3.32 -22.29
N GLY A 25 -5.10 2.82 -21.05
CA GLY A 25 -4.50 3.49 -19.90
C GLY A 25 -2.99 3.35 -19.85
N THR A 26 -2.41 3.90 -18.79
CA THR A 26 -0.96 3.84 -18.57
C THR A 26 -0.64 2.80 -17.53
N THR A 27 0.30 1.90 -17.83
CA THR A 27 0.84 0.96 -16.85
C THR A 27 2.36 1.02 -16.80
N SER A 28 2.92 0.75 -15.62
CA SER A 28 4.36 0.48 -15.50
C SER A 28 4.65 -1.00 -15.73
N LYS A 29 5.92 -1.31 -16.00
CA LYS A 29 6.38 -2.69 -15.93
C LYS A 29 6.33 -3.12 -14.47
N ILE A 30 5.66 -4.24 -14.18
CA ILE A 30 5.73 -4.87 -12.85
C ILE A 30 7.19 -5.25 -12.58
N VAL A 31 7.77 -4.67 -11.53
CA VAL A 31 9.09 -5.04 -11.02
C VAL A 31 8.87 -5.96 -9.85
N CYS A 32 9.28 -7.22 -9.96
CA CYS A 32 9.28 -8.16 -8.85
C CYS A 32 10.65 -8.82 -8.82
N LYS A 33 11.47 -8.44 -7.84
CA LYS A 33 12.82 -9.00 -7.68
C LYS A 33 12.74 -10.39 -7.05
N GLU A 34 13.87 -11.11 -7.07
CA GLU A 34 14.03 -12.32 -6.28
C GLU A 34 13.83 -12.04 -4.79
N VAL A 35 13.53 -13.08 -4.02
CA VAL A 35 13.43 -12.96 -2.57
C VAL A 35 14.76 -12.53 -1.98
N ALA A 36 14.70 -11.78 -0.88
CA ALA A 36 15.88 -11.44 -0.12
C ALA A 36 16.47 -12.70 0.53
N THR A 37 17.78 -12.69 0.73
CA THR A 37 18.48 -13.66 1.56
C THR A 37 18.39 -13.27 3.03
N GLU A 38 18.55 -14.25 3.92
CA GLU A 38 18.67 -13.99 5.36
C GLU A 38 19.81 -13.02 5.70
N GLU A 39 20.90 -13.05 4.93
CA GLU A 39 22.04 -12.13 5.10
C GLU A 39 21.66 -10.69 4.74
N GLU A 40 21.00 -10.46 3.60
CA GLU A 40 20.55 -9.13 3.19
C GLU A 40 19.61 -8.52 4.23
N VAL A 41 18.60 -9.27 4.67
CA VAL A 41 17.66 -8.78 5.68
C VAL A 41 18.35 -8.53 7.03
N SER A 42 19.23 -9.45 7.46
CA SER A 42 19.96 -9.27 8.72
C SER A 42 20.95 -8.10 8.68
N ASN A 43 21.51 -7.77 7.51
CA ASN A 43 22.37 -6.61 7.35
C ASN A 43 21.57 -5.31 7.40
N LEU A 44 20.39 -5.25 6.77
CA LEU A 44 19.47 -4.12 6.90
C LEU A 44 19.07 -3.90 8.36
N GLU A 45 18.70 -4.95 9.10
CA GLU A 45 18.33 -4.83 10.52
C GLU A 45 19.49 -4.32 11.39
N LYS A 46 20.73 -4.71 11.09
CA LYS A 46 21.92 -4.19 11.79
C LYS A 46 22.18 -2.72 11.46
N GLU A 47 22.04 -2.32 10.19
CA GLU A 47 22.21 -0.94 9.76
C GLU A 47 21.15 -0.03 10.38
N TRP A 48 19.91 -0.50 10.40
CA TRP A 48 18.79 0.22 10.99
C TRP A 48 18.79 0.21 12.53
N GLY A 49 19.34 -0.84 13.15
CA GLY A 49 19.40 -1.02 14.60
C GLY A 49 18.16 -1.66 15.22
N TYR A 50 17.22 -2.12 14.40
CA TYR A 50 15.98 -2.79 14.82
C TYR A 50 15.72 -4.02 13.97
N LYS A 51 15.00 -4.99 14.55
CA LYS A 51 14.44 -6.09 13.76
C LYS A 51 13.24 -5.60 12.98
N LEU A 52 13.12 -6.09 11.74
CA LEU A 52 11.91 -5.86 10.96
C LEU A 52 10.74 -6.61 11.60
N PRO A 53 9.51 -6.08 11.48
CA PRO A 53 8.30 -6.82 11.81
C PRO A 53 8.27 -8.18 11.10
N ASP A 54 7.96 -9.25 11.86
CA ASP A 54 8.07 -10.64 11.38
C ASP A 54 7.35 -10.88 10.05
N ASP A 55 6.16 -10.27 9.88
CA ASP A 55 5.35 -10.44 8.68
C ASP A 55 5.98 -9.77 7.45
N PHE A 56 6.56 -8.58 7.63
CA PHE A 56 7.27 -7.87 6.57
C PHE A 56 8.60 -8.57 6.22
N ARG A 57 9.34 -9.02 7.25
CA ARG A 57 10.51 -9.89 7.07
C ARG A 57 10.15 -11.14 6.25
N TRP A 58 9.06 -11.80 6.59
CA TRP A 58 8.59 -12.98 5.87
C TRP A 58 8.33 -12.68 4.40
N VAL A 59 7.65 -11.56 4.09
CA VAL A 59 7.38 -11.14 2.71
C VAL A 59 8.68 -10.90 1.92
N LEU A 60 9.69 -10.26 2.53
CA LEU A 60 10.98 -10.06 1.87
C LEU A 60 11.67 -11.39 1.54
N LEU A 61 11.60 -12.37 2.44
CA LEU A 61 12.26 -13.68 2.30
C LEU A 61 11.50 -14.70 1.46
N ASN A 62 10.18 -14.53 1.26
CA ASN A 62 9.33 -15.54 0.63
C ASN A 62 8.55 -15.04 -0.59
N VAL A 63 8.33 -13.73 -0.72
CA VAL A 63 7.57 -13.13 -1.82
C VAL A 63 8.51 -12.38 -2.77
N SER A 64 9.16 -11.33 -2.27
CA SER A 64 10.10 -10.54 -3.08
C SER A 64 10.89 -9.58 -2.20
N SER A 65 12.17 -9.40 -2.51
CA SER A 65 12.97 -8.31 -1.93
C SER A 65 12.50 -6.93 -2.37
N HIS A 66 11.74 -6.82 -3.47
CA HIS A 66 11.23 -5.56 -4.00
C HIS A 66 10.09 -5.80 -5.00
N LEU A 67 8.96 -5.15 -4.77
CA LEU A 67 7.81 -5.17 -5.66
C LEU A 67 7.35 -3.75 -5.99
N GLU A 68 7.18 -3.46 -7.27
CA GLU A 68 6.66 -2.19 -7.79
C GLU A 68 5.60 -2.46 -8.86
N PHE A 69 4.48 -1.76 -8.74
CA PHE A 69 3.40 -1.78 -9.71
C PHE A 69 2.67 -0.43 -9.72
N PHE A 70 2.35 0.03 -10.93
CA PHE A 70 1.58 1.25 -11.13
C PHE A 70 0.65 1.11 -12.34
N TRP A 71 -0.55 1.70 -12.22
CA TRP A 71 -1.45 1.92 -13.34
C TRP A 71 -2.26 3.21 -13.17
N ASN A 72 -2.77 3.73 -14.28
CA ASN A 72 -3.63 4.91 -14.35
C ASN A 72 -4.68 4.73 -15.46
N LEU A 73 -5.94 5.06 -15.16
CA LEU A 73 -7.11 5.05 -16.06
C LEU A 73 -7.35 6.37 -16.79
N TYR A 74 -6.35 7.26 -16.81
CA TYR A 74 -6.33 8.40 -17.71
C TYR A 74 -5.46 8.12 -18.94
N ARG A 75 -5.93 8.64 -20.08
CA ARG A 75 -5.12 8.86 -21.27
C ARG A 75 -5.00 10.36 -21.49
N GLU A 76 -3.84 10.90 -21.19
CA GLU A 76 -3.63 12.36 -21.09
C GLU A 76 -4.61 12.97 -20.06
N GLU A 77 -5.63 13.68 -20.52
CA GLU A 77 -6.68 14.28 -19.67
C GLU A 77 -8.04 13.58 -19.82
N GLU A 78 -8.12 12.49 -20.60
CA GLU A 78 -9.35 11.74 -20.86
C GLU A 78 -9.51 10.58 -19.87
N GLU A 79 -10.64 10.56 -19.15
CA GLU A 79 -11.07 9.43 -18.33
C GLU A 79 -11.46 8.23 -19.20
N LEU A 80 -10.87 7.06 -18.96
CA LEU A 80 -11.11 5.86 -19.77
C LEU A 80 -12.32 5.04 -19.33
N LEU A 81 -12.82 5.26 -18.11
CA LEU A 81 -13.97 4.57 -17.55
C LEU A 81 -14.86 5.57 -16.82
N GLU A 82 -16.15 5.53 -17.13
CA GLU A 82 -17.16 6.23 -16.34
C GLU A 82 -17.41 5.44 -15.05
N LEU A 83 -16.99 6.00 -13.92
CA LEU A 83 -17.13 5.39 -12.61
C LEU A 83 -18.35 5.96 -11.88
N PRO A 84 -19.09 5.12 -11.12
CA PRO A 84 -20.16 5.61 -10.27
C PRO A 84 -19.60 6.51 -9.17
N LYS A 85 -20.44 7.37 -8.59
CA LYS A 85 -20.06 8.40 -7.60
C LYS A 85 -19.19 7.85 -6.46
N GLU A 86 -19.50 6.67 -5.95
CA GLU A 86 -18.79 6.04 -4.83
C GLU A 86 -17.42 5.46 -5.21
N LEU A 87 -17.10 5.37 -6.51
CA LEU A 87 -15.84 4.87 -7.04
C LEU A 87 -15.10 5.91 -7.91
N VAL A 88 -15.61 7.14 -8.01
CA VAL A 88 -15.13 8.15 -8.97
C VAL A 88 -13.64 8.51 -8.79
N GLU A 89 -13.15 8.36 -7.57
CA GLU A 89 -11.75 8.64 -7.20
C GLU A 89 -10.78 7.50 -7.58
N ILE A 90 -11.28 6.38 -8.10
CA ILE A 90 -10.47 5.19 -8.41
C ILE A 90 -9.91 5.29 -9.83
N PHE A 91 -8.98 6.21 -10.01
CA PHE A 91 -8.34 6.45 -11.31
C PHE A 91 -6.92 5.90 -11.41
N SER A 92 -6.30 5.47 -10.33
CA SER A 92 -4.94 4.92 -10.36
C SER A 92 -4.74 3.82 -9.32
N GLY A 93 -3.65 3.07 -9.47
CA GLY A 93 -3.19 2.13 -8.47
C GLY A 93 -1.68 2.12 -8.35
N ASN A 94 -1.21 1.90 -7.12
CA ASN A 94 0.19 1.86 -6.77
C ASN A 94 0.46 0.86 -5.65
N LEU A 95 1.45 0.02 -5.85
CA LEU A 95 2.05 -0.82 -4.82
C LEU A 95 3.58 -0.72 -4.94
N TYR A 96 4.22 -0.44 -3.81
CA TYR A 96 5.66 -0.27 -3.75
C TYR A 96 6.20 -0.64 -2.38
N PHE A 97 7.08 -1.64 -2.34
CA PHE A 97 7.91 -1.93 -1.17
C PHE A 97 9.22 -2.58 -1.62
N GLY A 98 10.27 -2.42 -0.82
CA GLY A 98 11.50 -3.17 -1.06
C GLY A 98 12.55 -2.95 0.01
N ILE A 99 13.46 -3.90 0.14
CA ILE A 99 14.59 -3.83 1.06
C ILE A 99 15.47 -2.59 0.80
N ASP A 100 15.54 -2.18 -0.48
CA ASP A 100 16.29 -1.03 -0.98
C ASP A 100 15.54 0.32 -0.84
N THR A 101 14.30 0.31 -0.37
CA THR A 101 13.43 1.50 -0.34
C THR A 101 13.11 1.95 1.09
N ILE A 102 13.22 1.03 2.05
CA ILE A 102 12.88 1.24 3.47
C ILE A 102 13.62 2.45 4.06
N LEU A 103 14.94 2.56 3.85
CA LEU A 103 15.72 3.65 4.43
C LEU A 103 15.22 5.03 3.95
N SER A 104 14.93 5.16 2.65
CA SER A 104 14.40 6.41 2.09
C SER A 104 12.98 6.73 2.59
N CYS A 105 12.16 5.71 2.82
CA CYS A 105 10.82 5.91 3.39
C CYS A 105 10.91 6.35 4.87
N GLU A 106 11.83 5.75 5.62
CA GLU A 106 12.09 6.10 7.02
C GLU A 106 12.68 7.49 7.19
N GLU A 107 13.60 7.90 6.30
CA GLU A 107 14.08 9.28 6.25
C GLU A 107 12.92 10.26 6.04
N SER A 108 12.06 10.00 5.04
CA SER A 108 10.88 10.84 4.79
C SER A 108 9.94 10.92 5.99
N ARG A 109 9.73 9.82 6.72
CA ARG A 109 8.90 9.82 7.93
C ARG A 109 9.53 10.62 9.05
N LYS A 110 10.86 10.51 9.25
CA LYS A 110 11.59 11.25 10.28
C LYS A 110 11.63 12.75 9.98
N ASP A 111 11.77 13.13 8.72
CA ASP A 111 11.67 14.54 8.30
C ASP A 111 10.31 15.14 8.67
N TRP A 112 9.22 14.39 8.50
CA TRP A 112 7.89 14.82 8.94
C TRP A 112 7.80 15.01 10.47
N ILE A 113 8.42 14.13 11.25
CA ILE A 113 8.49 14.28 12.71
C ILE A 113 9.27 15.54 13.09
N ASP A 114 10.44 15.73 12.51
CA ASP A 114 11.35 16.82 12.90
C ASP A 114 10.79 18.21 12.57
N ILE A 115 10.04 18.32 11.46
CA ILE A 115 9.54 19.60 10.95
C ILE A 115 8.11 19.89 11.39
N CYS A 116 7.23 18.88 11.38
CA CYS A 116 5.78 19.07 11.49
C CYS A 116 5.18 18.39 12.72
N TYR A 117 5.68 17.21 13.10
CA TYR A 117 5.04 16.34 14.11
C TYR A 117 5.98 15.95 15.27
N PRO A 118 6.64 16.92 15.95
CA PRO A 118 7.70 16.61 16.91
C PRO A 118 7.18 16.13 18.29
N ASP A 119 5.94 16.42 18.67
CA ASP A 119 5.46 16.18 20.04
C ASP A 119 4.78 14.83 20.20
N TYR A 120 5.50 13.83 20.72
CA TYR A 120 4.94 12.50 21.02
C TYR A 120 3.72 12.53 21.96
N ASN A 121 3.52 13.58 22.76
CA ASN A 121 2.35 13.70 23.64
C ASN A 121 1.12 14.27 22.93
N ASN A 122 1.29 14.86 21.75
CA ASN A 122 0.20 15.26 20.90
C ASN A 122 -0.38 14.01 20.20
N PRO A 123 -1.68 13.69 20.37
CA PRO A 123 -2.29 12.51 19.77
C PRO A 123 -2.17 12.44 18.25
N TYR A 124 -2.18 13.57 17.56
CA TYR A 124 -2.03 13.64 16.12
C TYR A 124 -0.59 13.30 15.74
N ASP A 125 0.39 14.05 16.27
CA ASP A 125 1.81 13.85 15.99
C ASP A 125 2.24 12.41 16.29
N LYS A 126 1.80 11.86 17.43
CA LYS A 126 2.14 10.50 17.91
C LYS A 126 1.94 9.43 16.84
N ILE A 127 0.98 9.59 15.93
CA ILE A 127 0.72 8.63 14.84
C ILE A 127 1.93 8.47 13.92
N PHE A 128 2.76 9.50 13.70
CA PHE A 128 4.00 9.38 12.94
C PHE A 128 5.13 8.66 13.69
N HIS A 129 5.05 8.60 15.03
CA HIS A 129 6.08 8.00 15.88
C HIS A 129 5.93 6.49 16.00
N ASN A 130 7.04 5.81 16.24
CA ASN A 130 7.10 4.35 16.37
C ASN A 130 6.44 3.62 15.18
N LYS A 131 6.80 4.03 13.97
CA LYS A 131 6.37 3.41 12.72
C LYS A 131 7.57 3.01 11.87
N LEU A 132 7.35 2.10 10.93
CA LEU A 132 8.26 1.78 9.84
C LEU A 132 7.57 2.09 8.51
N ALA A 133 7.89 3.23 7.89
CA ALA A 133 7.39 3.57 6.57
C ALA A 133 8.01 2.66 5.50
N PHE A 134 7.18 2.17 4.57
CA PHE A 134 7.62 1.29 3.48
C PHE A 134 7.21 1.78 2.08
N GLN A 135 6.24 2.68 2.00
CA GLN A 135 5.76 3.26 0.75
C GLN A 135 5.55 4.76 0.89
N LYS A 136 6.08 5.52 -0.06
CA LYS A 136 5.82 6.96 -0.22
C LYS A 136 4.70 7.16 -1.23
N VAL A 137 3.75 8.03 -0.91
CA VAL A 137 2.69 8.49 -1.79
C VAL A 137 3.10 9.82 -2.41
N SER A 138 2.69 10.09 -3.65
CA SER A 138 3.13 11.27 -4.42
C SER A 138 2.79 12.61 -3.76
N ASN A 139 1.71 12.67 -2.99
CA ASN A 139 1.28 13.87 -2.28
C ASN A 139 2.08 14.13 -0.99
N GLY A 140 2.92 13.19 -0.54
CA GLY A 140 3.70 13.30 0.70
C GLY A 140 3.25 12.35 1.81
N ASP A 141 2.11 11.65 1.61
CA ASP A 141 1.61 10.64 2.54
C ASP A 141 2.50 9.39 2.54
N LEU A 142 2.34 8.54 3.56
CA LEU A 142 3.11 7.31 3.71
C LEU A 142 2.21 6.15 4.09
N PHE A 143 2.55 4.94 3.62
CA PHE A 143 2.10 3.72 4.28
C PHE A 143 3.21 3.23 5.20
N ALA A 144 2.82 2.80 6.40
CA ALA A 144 3.75 2.37 7.41
C ALA A 144 3.26 1.16 8.19
N ILE A 145 4.19 0.43 8.78
CA ILE A 145 3.93 -0.63 9.74
C ILE A 145 3.99 -0.01 11.14
N ASP A 146 2.99 -0.29 11.96
CA ASP A 146 2.96 0.15 13.34
C ASP A 146 3.92 -0.67 14.22
N LEU A 147 4.72 0.01 15.04
CA LEU A 147 5.68 -0.60 15.96
C LEU A 147 5.28 -0.38 17.44
N GLU A 148 4.14 0.26 17.71
CA GLU A 148 3.56 0.32 19.05
C GLU A 148 3.13 -1.07 19.53
N GLU A 149 3.28 -1.36 20.82
CA GLU A 149 3.06 -2.71 21.39
C GLU A 149 1.64 -3.26 21.12
N GLU A 150 0.62 -2.42 21.21
CA GLU A 150 -0.78 -2.81 21.07
C GLU A 150 -1.22 -3.06 19.62
N SER A 151 -0.48 -2.51 18.65
CA SER A 151 -0.81 -2.52 17.21
C SER A 151 0.34 -3.03 16.35
N TYR A 152 1.36 -3.64 16.95
CA TYR A 152 2.58 -4.08 16.29
C TYR A 152 2.28 -4.91 15.04
N GLY A 153 2.86 -4.51 13.91
CA GLY A 153 2.73 -5.20 12.63
C GLY A 153 1.52 -4.81 11.78
N LYS A 154 0.59 -4.00 12.30
CA LYS A 154 -0.53 -3.47 11.51
C LYS A 154 -0.05 -2.45 10.48
N ILE A 155 -0.73 -2.39 9.34
CA ILE A 155 -0.46 -1.40 8.30
C ILE A 155 -1.33 -0.17 8.54
N VAL A 156 -0.70 1.00 8.60
CA VAL A 156 -1.36 2.28 8.88
C VAL A 156 -1.04 3.32 7.81
N TYR A 157 -2.00 4.20 7.58
CA TYR A 157 -1.84 5.37 6.71
C TYR A 157 -1.33 6.58 7.50
N LEU A 158 -0.35 7.30 6.95
CA LEU A 158 0.19 8.53 7.52
C LEU A 158 -0.07 9.69 6.55
N SER A 159 -1.20 10.39 6.75
CA SER A 159 -1.46 11.67 6.07
C SER A 159 -0.49 12.77 6.51
N HIS A 160 0.06 13.49 5.54
CA HIS A 160 0.93 14.64 5.70
C HIS A 160 0.17 15.95 5.96
N ASP A 161 -1.14 16.00 5.69
CA ASP A 161 -1.94 17.23 5.63
C ASP A 161 -3.22 17.23 6.48
N GLY A 162 -3.42 16.25 7.38
CA GLY A 162 -4.53 16.32 8.33
C GLY A 162 -5.77 15.53 7.95
N SER A 163 -5.68 14.56 7.06
CA SER A 163 -6.83 13.72 6.70
C SER A 163 -7.40 12.96 7.90
N ASP A 164 -8.71 12.74 7.89
CA ASP A 164 -9.41 11.83 8.81
C ASP A 164 -8.85 10.40 8.78
N MET A 165 -8.19 10.01 7.69
CA MET A 165 -7.57 8.69 7.54
C MET A 165 -6.16 8.64 8.15
N HIS A 166 -5.67 9.73 8.76
CA HIS A 166 -4.41 9.73 9.48
C HIS A 166 -4.44 8.72 10.64
N GLY A 167 -3.51 7.75 10.61
CA GLY A 167 -3.44 6.64 11.56
C GLY A 167 -4.43 5.52 11.31
N TYR A 168 -5.18 5.55 10.20
CA TYR A 168 -6.14 4.52 9.87
C TYR A 168 -5.46 3.18 9.62
N VAL A 169 -5.98 2.11 10.22
CA VAL A 169 -5.48 0.75 10.02
C VAL A 169 -5.99 0.20 8.69
N MET A 170 -5.10 0.12 7.70
CA MET A 170 -5.38 -0.38 6.36
C MET A 170 -5.42 -1.91 6.29
N ALA A 171 -4.67 -2.60 7.17
CA ALA A 171 -4.66 -4.05 7.32
C ALA A 171 -4.07 -4.45 8.68
N ASN A 172 -4.36 -5.67 9.17
CA ASN A 172 -3.82 -6.14 10.46
C ASN A 172 -2.44 -6.81 10.33
N SER A 173 -1.99 -7.09 9.12
CA SER A 173 -0.63 -7.57 8.84
C SER A 173 -0.19 -7.16 7.42
N PHE A 174 1.09 -7.29 7.11
CA PHE A 174 1.61 -7.01 5.77
C PHE A 174 1.11 -8.02 4.73
N GLN A 175 0.98 -9.30 5.08
CA GLN A 175 0.38 -10.32 4.23
C GLN A 175 -1.11 -10.05 3.96
N GLU A 176 -1.89 -9.66 4.97
CA GLU A 176 -3.29 -9.24 4.77
C GLU A 176 -3.37 -8.02 3.85
N PHE A 177 -2.50 -7.03 4.05
CA PHE A 177 -2.41 -5.88 3.16
C PHE A 177 -2.17 -6.31 1.71
N LEU A 178 -1.17 -7.15 1.46
CA LEU A 178 -0.91 -7.65 0.10
C LEU A 178 -2.08 -8.47 -0.44
N ASP A 179 -2.75 -9.26 0.38
CA ASP A 179 -3.88 -10.08 -0.07
C ASP A 179 -5.09 -9.21 -0.46
N GLU A 180 -5.56 -8.33 0.43
CA GLU A 180 -6.72 -7.49 0.20
C GLU A 180 -6.44 -6.42 -0.86
N TYR A 181 -5.31 -5.73 -0.74
CA TYR A 181 -4.99 -4.59 -1.61
C TYR A 181 -4.74 -5.03 -3.06
N THR A 182 -4.07 -6.17 -3.29
CA THR A 182 -3.85 -6.67 -4.67
C THR A 182 -5.12 -7.18 -5.33
N GLN A 183 -6.11 -7.66 -4.57
CA GLN A 183 -7.38 -8.13 -5.14
C GLN A 183 -8.15 -7.00 -5.82
N ILE A 184 -8.11 -5.80 -5.26
CA ILE A 184 -8.72 -4.60 -5.85
C ILE A 184 -7.79 -3.88 -6.83
N GLY A 185 -6.58 -4.39 -7.08
CA GLY A 185 -5.63 -3.81 -8.03
C GLY A 185 -4.74 -2.73 -7.44
N CYS A 186 -4.52 -2.74 -6.13
CA CYS A 186 -3.68 -1.77 -5.42
C CYS A 186 -4.18 -0.33 -5.62
N VAL A 187 -5.48 -0.12 -5.44
CA VAL A 187 -6.15 1.14 -5.77
C VAL A 187 -5.58 2.29 -4.94
N GLY A 188 -4.97 3.24 -5.64
CA GLY A 188 -4.50 4.53 -5.15
C GLY A 188 -3.49 4.55 -4.01
N GLY A 189 -2.51 5.47 -4.08
CA GLY A 189 -1.69 5.77 -2.90
C GLY A 189 -2.43 6.65 -1.89
N GLU A 190 -3.38 7.45 -2.38
CA GLU A 190 -4.08 8.48 -1.61
C GLU A 190 -5.36 7.91 -0.99
N ASP A 191 -5.70 8.38 0.20
CA ASP A 191 -6.79 7.84 1.01
C ASP A 191 -8.17 7.91 0.37
N TRP A 192 -8.52 9.00 -0.31
CA TRP A 192 -9.78 9.13 -1.02
C TRP A 192 -9.99 8.06 -2.11
N GLN A 193 -8.93 7.39 -2.56
CA GLN A 193 -9.00 6.31 -3.53
C GLN A 193 -9.31 4.96 -2.88
N TRP A 194 -8.60 4.60 -1.80
CA TRP A 194 -8.77 3.29 -1.15
C TRP A 194 -9.80 3.28 -0.02
N GLU A 195 -10.19 4.43 0.53
CA GLU A 195 -11.20 4.54 1.60
C GLU A 195 -12.54 3.90 1.20
N ALA A 196 -12.89 3.97 -0.10
CA ALA A 196 -14.09 3.36 -0.66
C ALA A 196 -14.20 1.85 -0.36
N PHE A 197 -13.09 1.17 -0.03
CA PHE A 197 -13.03 -0.26 0.24
C PHE A 197 -12.99 -0.62 1.74
N THR A 198 -13.36 0.31 2.64
CA THR A 198 -13.26 0.12 4.11
C THR A 198 -14.60 -0.11 4.82
N ASN A 199 -15.67 -0.41 4.06
CA ASN A 199 -17.04 -0.53 4.59
C ASN A 199 -17.46 0.68 5.44
N ASN A 200 -17.20 1.90 4.97
CA ASN A 200 -17.37 3.15 5.74
C ASN A 200 -16.54 3.16 7.02
N ARG A 201 -15.23 2.86 6.90
CA ARG A 201 -14.26 2.81 8.00
C ARG A 201 -14.58 1.77 9.09
N ALA A 202 -15.47 0.82 8.81
CA ALA A 202 -15.83 -0.25 9.75
C ALA A 202 -14.83 -1.42 9.73
N THR A 203 -14.08 -1.55 8.65
CA THR A 203 -13.05 -2.58 8.45
C THR A 203 -11.80 -1.96 7.87
N PRO A 204 -10.63 -2.61 8.01
CA PRO A 204 -9.51 -2.38 7.09
C PRO A 204 -9.95 -2.54 5.61
N ILE A 205 -9.03 -2.35 4.67
CA ILE A 205 -9.33 -2.59 3.25
C ILE A 205 -9.92 -3.99 3.10
N ASP A 206 -11.11 -4.06 2.51
CA ASP A 206 -11.89 -5.28 2.34
C ASP A 206 -12.21 -5.46 0.85
N ALA A 207 -11.50 -6.36 0.20
CA ALA A 207 -11.70 -6.72 -1.20
C ALA A 207 -13.00 -7.52 -1.44
N SER A 208 -13.73 -7.87 -0.38
CA SER A 208 -15.04 -8.53 -0.45
C SER A 208 -16.22 -7.57 -0.22
N CYS A 209 -15.97 -6.29 0.07
CA CYS A 209 -17.03 -5.30 0.26
C CYS A 209 -17.83 -5.06 -1.04
N GLU A 210 -19.01 -4.45 -0.92
CA GLU A 210 -19.87 -4.17 -2.08
C GLU A 210 -19.20 -3.26 -3.11
N ASN A 211 -18.40 -2.29 -2.66
CA ASN A 211 -17.63 -1.42 -3.55
C ASN A 211 -16.52 -2.18 -4.29
N ALA A 212 -15.85 -3.14 -3.63
CA ALA A 212 -14.87 -4.01 -4.28
C ALA A 212 -15.50 -4.89 -5.36
N LYS A 213 -16.66 -5.51 -5.07
CA LYS A 213 -17.40 -6.30 -6.07
C LYS A 213 -17.79 -5.44 -7.28
N LYS A 214 -18.32 -4.25 -7.02
CA LYS A 214 -18.73 -3.31 -8.07
C LYS A 214 -17.54 -2.85 -8.92
N TRP A 215 -16.44 -2.49 -8.26
CA TRP A 215 -15.19 -2.11 -8.92
C TRP A 215 -14.66 -3.22 -9.84
N LEU A 216 -14.58 -4.45 -9.33
CA LEU A 216 -14.12 -5.59 -10.11
C LEU A 216 -15.07 -5.95 -11.25
N GLU A 217 -16.38 -5.80 -11.07
CA GLU A 217 -17.34 -5.97 -12.16
C GLU A 217 -17.11 -4.93 -13.26
N ILE A 218 -16.92 -3.65 -12.92
CA ILE A 218 -16.66 -2.59 -13.89
C ILE A 218 -15.35 -2.84 -14.62
N MET A 219 -14.27 -3.10 -13.88
CA MET A 219 -12.94 -3.31 -14.45
C MET A 219 -12.90 -4.49 -15.39
N PHE A 220 -13.57 -5.60 -15.08
CA PHE A 220 -13.45 -6.83 -15.84
C PHE A 220 -14.73 -7.22 -16.59
N LYS A 221 -15.66 -6.28 -16.78
CA LYS A 221 -16.82 -6.53 -17.64
C LYS A 221 -16.35 -6.78 -19.06
N CYS A 222 -16.58 -7.99 -19.56
CA CYS A 222 -16.39 -8.32 -20.95
C CYS A 222 -17.41 -7.53 -21.79
N ASN A 223 -16.92 -6.69 -22.70
CA ASN A 223 -17.71 -6.21 -23.84
C ASN A 223 -17.59 -7.21 -24.99
#